data_AF-A0A7W8YB10-F1
#
_entry.id   AF-A0A7W8YB10-F1
#
_cell.length_a   1.000
_cell.length_b   1.000
_cell.length_c   1.000
_cell.angle_alpha   90.00
_cell.angle_beta   90.00
_cell.angle_gamma   90.00
#
_symmetry.space_group_name_H-M   'P 1'
#
loop_
_entity.id
_entity.type
_entity.pdbx_description
1 polymer ?
#
loop_
_entity_poly.entity_id
_entity_poly.type
_entity_poly.pdbx_seq_one_letter_code
_entity_poly.pdbx_strand_id
1 'polypeptide(L)'
;MQYFNINSGTTVSRPSRLVRVLGLATAAAFALTACGAASSEQASPSTASTTVAAADKTAALVIHNAWVKAASSGMTAAFGEIENSSDQPIQVVAARSSAAGEVQLHETKPDSNGAMMMSEVKGGFTIPAHGTLTLEPGANHLMFMGVKTALKPGDDVTVTLEFADASTFEFTAPVKDFAGANESYSHGTK
;
A
#
# COMPACT_ATOMS: atom_id res chain seq x y z
N MET A 1 -44.18 15.54 45.89
CA MET A 1 -43.26 16.04 44.85
C MET A 1 -43.11 14.94 43.81
N GLN A 2 -43.78 14.98 42.64
CA GLN A 2 -43.33 15.65 41.39
C GLN A 2 -41.83 15.36 41.13
N TYR A 3 -41.40 14.66 40.07
CA TYR A 3 -41.68 14.93 38.66
C TYR A 3 -41.70 13.68 37.75
N PHE A 4 -42.66 13.69 36.83
CA PHE A 4 -42.66 13.01 35.53
C PHE A 4 -41.49 13.50 34.66
N ASN A 5 -40.86 12.63 33.85
CA ASN A 5 -40.97 12.77 32.39
C ASN A 5 -40.42 11.54 31.63
N ILE A 6 -41.33 10.87 30.95
CA ILE A 6 -41.10 9.99 29.80
C ILE A 6 -40.94 10.89 28.56
N ASN A 7 -39.90 10.67 27.75
CA ASN A 7 -39.87 11.24 26.41
C ASN A 7 -39.54 10.16 25.38
N SER A 8 -40.61 9.71 24.73
CA SER A 8 -40.60 8.95 23.49
C SER A 8 -40.43 9.93 22.32
N GLY A 9 -39.49 9.69 21.42
CA GLY A 9 -39.37 10.41 20.15
C GLY A 9 -38.83 9.46 19.08
N THR A 10 -39.71 8.71 18.41
CA THR A 10 -40.16 8.95 17.03
C THR A 10 -39.04 8.88 15.98
N THR A 11 -38.98 7.71 15.33
CA THR A 11 -38.42 7.46 14.00
C THR A 11 -38.86 8.52 12.99
N VAL A 12 -37.91 9.22 12.36
CA VAL A 12 -38.16 10.06 11.18
C VAL A 12 -37.68 9.30 9.93
N SER A 13 -38.63 8.65 9.28
CA SER A 13 -38.52 8.11 7.93
C SER A 13 -38.50 9.28 6.93
N ARG A 14 -37.51 9.34 6.04
CA ARG A 14 -37.43 10.34 4.96
C ARG A 14 -38.16 9.82 3.72
N PRO A 15 -39.18 10.50 3.19
CA PRO A 15 -39.86 10.08 1.99
C PRO A 15 -39.12 10.49 0.70
N SER A 16 -39.18 9.54 -0.23
CA SER A 16 -39.11 9.58 -1.68
C SER A 16 -39.15 10.96 -2.38
N ARG A 17 -38.22 11.16 -3.32
CA ARG A 17 -38.49 11.97 -4.52
C ARG A 17 -38.39 11.09 -5.77
N LEU A 18 -39.55 10.61 -6.17
CA LEU A 18 -39.86 10.24 -7.55
C LEU A 18 -39.86 11.54 -8.38
N VAL A 19 -39.00 11.64 -9.38
CA VAL A 19 -39.22 12.53 -10.52
C VAL A 19 -39.10 11.66 -11.77
N ARG A 20 -40.26 11.28 -12.31
CA ARG A 20 -40.41 10.85 -13.69
C ARG A 20 -40.36 12.09 -14.57
N VAL A 21 -39.46 12.13 -15.54
CA VAL A 21 -39.68 12.93 -16.75
C VAL A 21 -39.57 12.00 -17.95
N LEU A 22 -40.71 11.90 -18.60
CA LEU A 22 -41.03 11.28 -19.87
C LEU A 22 -40.50 12.19 -20.99
N GLY A 23 -39.84 11.66 -22.02
CA GLY A 23 -39.31 12.53 -23.09
C GLY A 23 -38.78 11.80 -24.32
N LEU A 24 -39.71 11.36 -25.16
CA LEU A 24 -39.66 11.16 -26.61
C LEU A 24 -38.49 10.42 -27.27
N ALA A 25 -38.86 9.28 -27.87
CA ALA A 25 -38.18 8.64 -28.99
C ALA A 25 -38.29 9.47 -30.28
N THR A 26 -37.21 9.53 -31.06
CA THR A 26 -37.27 9.55 -32.53
C THR A 26 -36.07 8.83 -33.11
N ALA A 27 -36.35 7.70 -33.77
CA ALA A 27 -35.45 6.99 -34.65
C ALA A 27 -35.26 7.77 -35.96
N ALA A 28 -34.04 7.77 -36.50
CA ALA A 28 -33.80 7.98 -37.92
C ALA A 28 -32.51 7.25 -38.30
N ALA A 29 -32.68 6.01 -38.75
CA ALA A 29 -31.68 5.29 -39.51
C ALA A 29 -31.58 5.92 -40.91
N PHE A 30 -30.39 6.36 -41.30
CA PHE A 30 -30.06 6.63 -42.68
C PHE A 30 -28.88 5.75 -43.07
N ALA A 31 -29.21 4.61 -43.67
CA ALA A 31 -28.27 3.82 -44.46
C ALA A 31 -28.33 4.35 -45.90
N LEU A 32 -27.24 4.99 -46.37
CA LEU A 32 -27.00 5.15 -47.80
C LEU A 32 -25.74 4.39 -48.17
N THR A 33 -25.98 3.26 -48.82
CA THR A 33 -25.01 2.50 -49.59
C THR A 33 -24.59 3.33 -50.82
N ALA A 34 -23.34 3.79 -50.84
CA ALA A 34 -22.72 4.34 -52.04
C ALA A 34 -21.53 3.47 -52.43
N CYS A 35 -21.72 2.70 -53.50
CA CYS A 35 -20.70 1.93 -54.17
C CYS A 35 -19.97 2.84 -55.17
N GLY A 36 -18.65 2.95 -55.07
CA GLY A 36 -17.83 3.75 -55.97
C GLY A 36 -16.38 3.34 -55.85
N ALA A 37 -15.95 2.42 -56.70
CA ALA A 37 -14.55 2.03 -56.85
C ALA A 37 -13.80 3.11 -57.64
N ALA A 38 -12.77 3.69 -57.03
CA ALA A 38 -11.64 4.30 -57.73
C ALA A 38 -10.46 4.41 -56.75
N SER A 39 -9.39 3.72 -57.10
CA SER A 39 -8.11 3.69 -56.38
C SER A 39 -7.54 5.09 -56.15
N SER A 40 -7.08 5.34 -54.92
CA SER A 40 -5.92 6.19 -54.68
C SER A 40 -5.27 5.77 -53.37
N GLU A 41 -4.01 5.40 -53.49
CA GLU A 41 -3.08 4.97 -52.46
C GLU A 41 -2.81 6.15 -51.52
N GLN A 42 -3.56 6.21 -50.41
CA GLN A 42 -3.39 7.24 -49.40
C GLN A 42 -2.67 6.63 -48.21
N ALA A 43 -1.36 6.92 -48.17
CA ALA A 43 -0.43 6.55 -47.11
C ALA A 43 -1.07 6.77 -45.73
N SER A 44 -1.13 5.68 -44.97
CA SER A 44 -1.56 5.66 -43.59
C SER A 44 -0.77 6.70 -42.79
N PRO A 45 -1.38 7.66 -42.10
CA PRO A 45 -0.71 8.28 -40.97
C PRO A 45 -0.58 7.17 -39.93
N SER A 46 0.64 6.62 -39.84
CA SER A 46 1.05 5.87 -38.67
C SER A 46 0.88 6.81 -37.48
N THR A 47 -0.23 6.68 -36.76
CA THR A 47 -0.44 7.37 -35.50
C THR A 47 0.70 6.91 -34.61
N ALA A 48 1.73 7.74 -34.53
CA ALA A 48 2.86 7.57 -33.65
C ALA A 48 2.30 7.23 -32.28
N SER A 49 2.59 6.00 -31.83
CA SER A 49 2.37 5.60 -30.46
C SER A 49 3.08 6.64 -29.61
N THR A 50 2.30 7.53 -28.99
CA THR A 50 2.81 8.37 -27.92
C THR A 50 3.12 7.40 -26.80
N THR A 51 4.38 6.95 -26.75
CA THR A 51 4.92 6.27 -25.59
C THR A 51 4.86 7.31 -24.47
N VAL A 52 3.78 7.29 -23.70
CA VAL A 52 3.75 7.93 -22.39
C VAL A 52 4.82 7.18 -21.61
N ALA A 53 5.99 7.81 -21.47
CA ALA A 53 7.04 7.33 -20.59
C ALA A 53 6.36 7.10 -19.24
N ALA A 54 6.31 5.84 -18.80
CA ALA A 54 5.85 5.51 -17.47
C ALA A 54 6.77 6.27 -16.52
N ALA A 55 6.22 7.32 -15.88
CA ALA A 55 6.93 8.02 -14.83
C ALA A 55 7.36 6.98 -13.79
N ASP A 56 8.64 6.97 -13.48
CA ASP A 56 9.23 6.06 -12.51
C ASP A 56 8.59 6.32 -11.15
N LYS A 57 7.61 5.50 -10.76
CA LYS A 57 6.79 5.73 -9.55
C LYS A 57 7.64 5.80 -8.28
N THR A 58 8.81 5.19 -8.32
CA THR A 58 9.80 5.22 -7.24
C THR A 58 10.38 6.61 -7.00
N ALA A 59 10.45 7.47 -8.03
CA ALA A 59 10.92 8.85 -7.87
C ALA A 59 10.00 9.72 -6.98
N ALA A 60 8.78 9.26 -6.71
CA ALA A 60 7.81 9.91 -5.84
C ALA A 60 7.77 9.34 -4.41
N LEU A 61 8.67 8.39 -4.08
CA LEU A 61 8.77 7.83 -2.74
C LEU A 61 9.86 8.54 -1.93
N VAL A 62 9.52 8.91 -0.69
CA VAL A 62 10.47 9.42 0.29
C VAL A 62 10.32 8.62 1.56
N ILE A 63 11.45 8.25 2.17
CA ILE A 63 11.44 7.62 3.49
C ILE A 63 11.93 8.59 4.55
N HIS A 64 11.19 8.67 5.64
CA HIS A 64 11.49 9.51 6.79
C HIS A 64 11.79 8.64 8.00
N ASN A 65 12.67 9.15 8.86
CA ASN A 65 12.93 8.59 10.19
C ASN A 65 13.28 7.09 10.18
N ALA A 66 13.86 6.56 9.10
CA ALA A 66 14.17 5.14 8.98
C ALA A 66 15.19 4.71 10.05
N TRP A 67 15.03 3.52 10.61
CA TRP A 67 16.01 2.91 11.50
C TRP A 67 15.83 1.40 11.63
N VAL A 68 16.90 0.71 12.01
CA VAL A 68 16.90 -0.73 12.32
C VAL A 68 17.21 -0.93 13.79
N LYS A 69 16.49 -1.82 14.47
CA LYS A 69 16.82 -2.18 15.86
C LYS A 69 18.14 -2.96 15.91
N ALA A 70 19.02 -2.59 16.83
CA ALA A 70 20.28 -3.31 17.06
C ALA A 70 20.03 -4.77 17.45
N ALA A 71 20.84 -5.68 16.92
CA ALA A 71 20.76 -7.10 17.20
C ALA A 71 22.12 -7.77 17.02
N SER A 72 22.50 -8.63 17.97
CA SER A 72 23.74 -9.42 17.86
C SER A 72 23.63 -10.56 16.85
N SER A 73 22.42 -11.13 16.72
CA SER A 73 22.09 -12.24 15.83
C SER A 73 20.58 -12.52 15.85
N GLY A 74 20.10 -13.37 14.95
CA GLY A 74 18.74 -13.89 14.99
C GLY A 74 17.76 -13.01 14.23
N MET A 75 16.88 -12.31 14.94
CA MET A 75 15.82 -11.50 14.34
C MET A 75 15.92 -10.05 14.79
N THR A 76 15.57 -9.13 13.90
CA THR A 76 15.38 -7.72 14.23
C THR A 76 14.31 -7.11 13.32
N ALA A 77 14.01 -5.82 13.49
CA ALA A 77 13.06 -5.12 12.65
C ALA A 77 13.57 -3.75 12.21
N ALA A 78 13.10 -3.30 11.04
CA ALA A 78 13.25 -1.93 10.57
C ALA A 78 11.91 -1.18 10.57
N PHE A 79 12.02 0.11 10.81
CA PHE A 79 10.94 1.05 11.06
C PHE A 79 11.21 2.35 10.30
N GLY A 80 10.17 3.19 10.12
CA GLY A 80 10.23 4.44 9.37
C GLY A 80 8.88 4.79 8.76
N GLU A 81 8.82 5.88 8.00
CA GLU A 81 7.60 6.32 7.32
C GLU A 81 7.90 6.46 5.83
N ILE A 82 7.14 5.76 4.99
CA ILE A 82 7.31 5.81 3.54
C ILE A 82 6.16 6.63 2.95
N GLU A 83 6.48 7.82 2.48
CA GLU A 83 5.55 8.75 1.85
C GLU A 83 5.50 8.50 0.34
N ASN A 84 4.29 8.50 -0.22
CA ASN A 84 4.04 8.41 -1.64
C ASN A 84 3.41 9.71 -2.14
N SER A 85 4.19 10.53 -2.84
CA SER A 85 3.71 11.80 -3.42
C SER A 85 3.13 11.65 -4.82
N SER A 86 2.92 10.42 -5.30
CA SER A 86 2.32 10.16 -6.62
C SER A 86 0.78 10.11 -6.55
N ASP A 87 0.15 10.24 -7.72
CA ASP A 87 -1.31 10.16 -7.88
C ASP A 87 -1.87 8.72 -7.89
N GLN A 88 -1.03 7.71 -7.63
CA GLN A 88 -1.42 6.31 -7.67
C GLN A 88 -0.99 5.57 -6.39
N PRO A 89 -1.78 4.60 -5.91
CA PRO A 89 -1.32 3.72 -4.84
C PRO A 89 -0.13 2.86 -5.28
N ILE A 90 0.78 2.61 -4.36
CA ILE A 90 1.95 1.74 -4.54
C ILE A 90 1.82 0.54 -3.62
N GLN A 91 2.04 -0.66 -4.14
CA GLN A 91 1.94 -1.90 -3.36
C GLN A 91 3.34 -2.48 -3.12
N VAL A 92 3.78 -2.47 -1.87
CA VAL A 92 5.00 -3.15 -1.41
C VAL A 92 4.67 -4.63 -1.27
N VAL A 93 5.38 -5.51 -1.96
CA VAL A 93 5.11 -6.96 -1.95
C VAL A 93 6.24 -7.78 -1.35
N ALA A 94 7.46 -7.25 -1.36
CA ALA A 94 8.61 -7.88 -0.72
C ALA A 94 9.64 -6.83 -0.26
N ALA A 95 10.57 -7.28 0.57
CA ALA A 95 11.74 -6.51 0.96
C ALA A 95 12.95 -7.43 1.02
N ARG A 96 14.16 -6.87 0.86
CA ARG A 96 15.41 -7.61 1.00
C ARG A 96 16.52 -6.73 1.55
N SER A 97 17.49 -7.37 2.20
CA SER A 97 18.72 -6.75 2.67
C SER A 97 19.81 -7.80 2.79
N SER A 98 21.06 -7.44 2.51
CA SER A 98 22.21 -8.33 2.74
C SER A 98 22.50 -8.57 4.23
N ALA A 99 21.91 -7.78 5.13
CA ALA A 99 22.06 -7.91 6.58
C ALA A 99 21.35 -9.16 7.17
N ALA A 100 20.43 -9.78 6.43
CA ALA A 100 19.64 -10.91 6.88
C ALA A 100 19.48 -11.97 5.79
N GLY A 101 19.08 -13.18 6.18
CA GLY A 101 18.76 -14.24 5.22
C GLY A 101 17.46 -13.97 4.45
N GLU A 102 16.52 -13.28 5.09
CA GLU A 102 15.21 -12.92 4.53
C GLU A 102 14.70 -11.65 5.22
N VAL A 103 13.94 -10.82 4.51
CA VAL A 103 13.19 -9.70 5.10
C VAL A 103 11.71 -9.87 4.77
N GLN A 104 10.87 -9.90 5.80
CA GLN A 104 9.44 -10.17 5.71
C GLN A 104 8.64 -8.92 6.08
N LEU A 105 7.47 -8.76 5.49
CA LEU A 105 6.52 -7.69 5.85
C LEU A 105 5.66 -8.21 6.99
N HIS A 106 5.72 -7.59 8.17
CA HIS A 106 5.01 -8.06 9.36
C HIS A 106 4.07 -7.00 9.91
N GLU A 107 2.98 -7.45 10.52
CA GLU A 107 2.09 -6.62 11.32
C GLU A 107 1.95 -7.20 12.73
N THR A 108 1.78 -6.33 13.71
CA THR A 108 1.37 -6.76 15.05
C THR A 108 -0.12 -6.53 15.23
N LYS A 109 -0.85 -7.59 15.61
CA LYS A 109 -2.27 -7.54 15.95
C LYS A 109 -2.56 -8.33 17.22
N PRO A 110 -3.62 -7.97 17.98
CA PRO A 110 -4.09 -8.81 19.07
C PRO A 110 -4.55 -10.18 18.55
N ASP A 111 -4.15 -11.25 19.23
CA ASP A 111 -4.70 -12.57 19.03
C ASP A 111 -6.11 -12.69 19.67
N SER A 112 -6.74 -13.85 19.52
CA SER A 112 -8.07 -14.13 20.09
C SER A 112 -8.14 -13.99 21.62
N ASN A 113 -7.00 -13.98 22.31
CA ASN A 113 -6.88 -13.85 23.76
C ASN A 113 -6.45 -12.44 24.19
N GLY A 114 -6.30 -11.50 23.24
CA GLY A 114 -5.87 -10.12 23.49
C GLY A 114 -4.36 -9.94 23.65
N ALA A 115 -3.55 -10.96 23.40
CA ALA A 115 -2.09 -10.85 23.40
C ALA A 115 -1.60 -10.30 22.05
N MET A 116 -0.62 -9.39 22.07
CA MET A 116 -0.04 -8.86 20.83
C MET A 116 0.82 -9.93 20.15
N MET A 117 0.49 -10.26 18.91
CA MET A 117 1.18 -11.23 18.09
C MET A 117 1.64 -10.60 16.78
N MET A 118 2.90 -10.84 16.43
CA MET A 118 3.44 -10.50 15.11
C MET A 118 3.16 -11.59 14.10
N SER A 119 2.80 -11.20 12.88
CA SER A 119 2.56 -12.13 11.78
C SER A 119 2.95 -11.53 10.44
N GLU A 120 3.42 -12.38 9.53
CA GLU A 120 3.75 -11.99 8.17
C GLU A 120 2.49 -11.62 7.34
N VAL A 121 2.57 -10.51 6.61
CA VAL A 121 1.52 -10.00 5.72
C VAL A 121 1.80 -10.44 4.28
N LYS A 122 1.20 -11.56 3.86
CA LYS A 122 1.36 -12.11 2.50
C LYS A 122 0.79 -11.22 1.38
N GLY A 123 -0.17 -10.35 1.70
CA GLY A 123 -0.74 -9.39 0.74
C GLY A 123 0.13 -8.15 0.51
N GLY A 124 1.19 -7.98 1.31
CA GLY A 124 2.03 -6.79 1.31
C GLY A 124 1.36 -5.55 1.91
N PHE A 125 1.99 -4.39 1.73
CA PHE A 125 1.49 -3.11 2.23
C PHE A 125 1.11 -2.16 1.09
N THR A 126 -0.08 -1.57 1.18
CA THR A 126 -0.49 -0.49 0.26
C THR A 126 -0.06 0.86 0.83
N ILE A 127 0.64 1.65 0.03
CA ILE A 127 0.88 3.07 0.28
C ILE A 127 -0.11 3.85 -0.60
N PRO A 128 -1.14 4.51 -0.04
CA PRO A 128 -2.10 5.27 -0.82
C PRO A 128 -1.43 6.37 -1.66
N ALA A 129 -2.09 6.82 -2.72
CA ALA A 129 -1.71 8.05 -3.41
C ALA A 129 -1.75 9.23 -2.43
N HIS A 130 -0.72 10.08 -2.44
CA HIS A 130 -0.57 11.19 -1.48
C HIS A 130 -0.65 10.74 -0.01
N GLY A 131 -0.24 9.50 0.28
CA GLY A 131 -0.37 8.86 1.59
C GLY A 131 0.95 8.31 2.11
N THR A 132 0.89 7.77 3.33
CA THR A 132 2.07 7.28 4.06
C THR A 132 1.83 5.87 4.59
N LEU A 133 2.84 5.01 4.45
CA LEU A 133 2.95 3.75 5.18
C LEU A 133 3.86 3.95 6.39
N THR A 134 3.27 3.87 7.58
CA THR A 134 4.02 3.91 8.84
C THR A 134 4.48 2.51 9.21
N LEU A 135 5.78 2.38 9.46
CA LEU A 135 6.42 1.19 10.01
C LEU A 135 6.91 1.53 11.42
N GLU A 136 6.28 0.98 12.45
CA GLU A 136 6.57 1.32 13.85
C GLU A 136 6.47 0.10 14.78
N PRO A 137 7.18 0.11 15.93
CA PRO A 137 7.06 -0.94 16.93
C PRO A 137 5.60 -1.09 17.40
N GLY A 138 5.07 -2.31 17.49
CA GLY A 138 3.66 -2.53 17.84
C GLY A 138 2.68 -2.49 16.66
N ALA A 139 3.14 -2.22 15.44
CA ALA A 139 2.30 -2.15 14.24
C ALA A 139 3.01 -2.81 13.02
N ASN A 140 2.87 -2.22 11.83
CA ASN A 140 3.57 -2.71 10.63
C ASN A 140 5.08 -2.52 10.77
N HIS A 141 5.88 -3.46 10.31
CA HIS A 141 7.34 -3.36 10.31
C HIS A 141 7.97 -4.31 9.30
N LEU A 142 9.25 -4.09 8.99
CA LEU A 142 10.04 -5.00 8.16
C LEU A 142 10.84 -5.91 9.09
N MET A 143 10.50 -7.20 9.12
CA MET A 143 11.11 -8.19 9.99
C MET A 143 12.31 -8.85 9.29
N PHE A 144 13.49 -8.70 9.87
CA PHE A 144 14.74 -9.28 9.39
C PHE A 144 14.92 -10.65 10.02
N MET A 145 14.93 -11.69 9.19
CA MET A 145 15.05 -13.08 9.62
C MET A 145 16.47 -13.60 9.36
N GLY A 146 17.08 -14.18 10.39
CA GLY A 146 18.38 -14.82 10.26
C GLY A 146 19.55 -13.85 10.08
N VAL A 147 19.57 -12.78 10.88
CA VAL A 147 20.73 -11.89 11.05
C VAL A 147 21.90 -12.69 11.62
N LYS A 148 22.99 -12.81 10.86
CA LYS A 148 24.19 -13.58 11.25
C LYS A 148 25.34 -12.69 11.75
N THR A 149 25.41 -11.47 11.22
CA THR A 149 26.40 -10.47 11.62
C THR A 149 25.73 -9.47 12.54
N ALA A 150 26.39 -9.12 13.65
CA ALA A 150 25.85 -8.16 14.59
C ALA A 150 25.63 -6.79 13.92
N LEU A 151 24.42 -6.26 14.09
CA LEU A 151 24.02 -4.91 13.71
C LEU A 151 24.14 -4.02 14.95
N LYS A 152 25.16 -3.16 14.98
CA LYS A 152 25.49 -2.34 16.15
C LYS A 152 24.99 -0.91 15.96
N PRO A 153 24.66 -0.20 17.04
CA PRO A 153 24.28 1.21 16.96
C PRO A 153 25.30 2.04 16.17
N GLY A 154 24.82 2.82 15.21
CA GLY A 154 25.65 3.63 14.32
C GLY A 154 26.09 2.93 13.03
N ASP A 155 25.85 1.63 12.87
CA ASP A 155 25.96 0.96 11.57
C ASP A 155 24.82 1.41 10.64
N ASP A 156 25.03 1.26 9.33
CA ASP A 156 24.02 1.52 8.31
C ASP A 156 23.56 0.22 7.64
N VAL A 157 22.26 0.06 7.48
CA VAL A 157 21.64 -1.08 6.79
C VAL A 157 20.89 -0.59 5.56
N THR A 158 21.28 -1.10 4.39
CA THR A 158 20.52 -0.87 3.15
C THR A 158 19.38 -1.88 3.03
N VAL A 159 18.21 -1.38 2.68
CA VAL A 159 16.98 -2.15 2.45
C VAL A 159 16.45 -1.81 1.07
N THR A 160 16.09 -2.84 0.31
CA THR A 160 15.38 -2.67 -0.95
C THR A 160 13.95 -3.18 -0.79
N LEU A 161 12.98 -2.33 -1.07
CA LEU A 161 11.58 -2.69 -1.22
C LEU A 161 11.31 -3.07 -2.68
N GLU A 162 10.49 -4.10 -2.87
CA GLU A 162 10.03 -4.56 -4.17
C GLU A 162 8.51 -4.33 -4.28
N PHE A 163 8.08 -3.77 -5.42
CA PHE A 163 6.69 -3.41 -5.65
C PHE A 163 6.00 -4.38 -6.63
N ALA A 164 4.67 -4.38 -6.60
CA ALA A 164 3.87 -5.25 -7.46
C ALA A 164 4.08 -5.04 -8.98
N ASP A 165 4.59 -3.88 -9.39
CA ASP A 165 4.95 -3.59 -10.78
C ASP A 165 6.43 -3.88 -11.11
N ALA A 166 7.12 -4.62 -10.24
CA ALA A 166 8.53 -5.00 -10.33
C ALA A 166 9.54 -3.84 -10.22
N SER A 167 9.08 -2.61 -9.97
CA SER A 167 9.98 -1.52 -9.57
C SER A 167 10.48 -1.73 -8.14
N THR A 168 11.57 -1.04 -7.78
CA THR A 168 12.23 -1.19 -6.48
C THR A 168 12.60 0.16 -5.88
N PHE A 169 12.45 0.30 -4.57
CA PHE A 169 12.91 1.48 -3.82
C PHE A 169 13.98 1.06 -2.81
N GLU A 170 15.17 1.64 -2.92
CA GLU A 170 16.26 1.38 -1.98
C GLU A 170 16.42 2.54 -1.00
N PHE A 171 16.62 2.22 0.28
CA PHE A 171 16.95 3.20 1.30
C PHE A 171 17.96 2.67 2.31
N THR A 172 18.65 3.58 2.98
CA THR A 172 19.57 3.28 4.08
C THR A 172 18.96 3.69 5.40
N ALA A 173 19.09 2.84 6.42
CA ALA A 173 18.58 3.06 7.75
C ALA A 173 19.68 2.84 8.80
N PRO A 174 19.94 3.83 9.68
CA PRO A 174 20.90 3.65 10.77
C PRO A 174 20.37 2.67 11.81
N VAL A 175 21.28 1.89 12.38
CA VAL A 175 20.99 0.97 13.48
C VAL A 175 20.94 1.76 14.79
N LYS A 176 19.90 1.49 15.61
CA LYS A 176 19.68 2.14 16.92
C LYS A 176 19.38 1.11 18.01
N ASP A 177 19.79 1.43 19.24
CA ASP A 177 19.33 0.68 20.41
C ASP A 177 17.83 0.91 20.65
N PHE A 178 17.12 -0.16 21.01
CA PHE A 178 15.71 -0.10 21.38
C PHE A 178 15.34 -1.21 22.36
N ALA A 179 14.79 -0.82 23.51
CA ALA A 179 14.46 -1.73 24.62
C ALA A 179 13.11 -2.46 24.48
N GLY A 180 12.28 -2.15 23.46
CA GLY A 180 11.14 -2.98 23.05
C GLY A 180 9.74 -2.43 23.33
N ALA A 181 8.80 -2.85 22.48
CA ALA A 181 7.36 -2.98 22.73
C ALA A 181 7.09 -4.45 23.14
N ASN A 182 6.18 -4.69 24.08
CA ASN A 182 6.03 -5.99 24.76
C ASN A 182 5.30 -7.03 23.88
N GLU A 183 6.00 -7.68 22.94
CA GLU A 183 5.40 -8.52 21.88
C GLU A 183 5.89 -9.99 21.92
N SER A 184 5.01 -10.94 21.57
CA SER A 184 5.29 -12.39 21.57
C SER A 184 5.32 -12.96 20.15
N TYR A 185 6.26 -13.87 19.87
CA TYR A 185 6.47 -14.50 18.56
C TYR A 185 5.97 -15.96 18.55
N SER A 186 4.95 -16.26 17.75
CA SER A 186 4.51 -17.64 17.51
C SER A 186 5.22 -18.21 16.29
N HIS A 187 6.18 -19.11 16.50
CA HIS A 187 6.68 -19.96 15.42
C HIS A 187 5.61 -21.01 15.09
N GLY A 188 4.96 -20.89 13.93
CA GLY A 188 4.07 -21.93 13.43
C GLY A 188 4.85 -23.23 13.22
N THR A 189 4.64 -24.20 14.10
CA THR A 189 5.11 -25.58 13.90
C THR A 189 4.25 -26.24 12.82
N LYS A 190 4.89 -26.69 11.75
CA LYS A 190 4.25 -27.54 10.72
C LYS A 190 3.80 -28.88 11.28
#